data_AF-A0A853IDI6-F1
#
_entry.id   AF-A0A853IDI6-F1
#
_cell.length_a   1.000
_cell.length_b   1.000
_cell.length_c   1.000
_cell.angle_alpha   90.00
_cell.angle_beta   90.00
_cell.angle_gamma   90.00
#
_symmetry.space_group_name_H-M   'P 1'
#
loop_
_entity.id
_entity.type
_entity.pdbx_description
1 polymer ?
#
loop_
_entity_poly.entity_id
_entity_poly.type
_entity_poly.pdbx_seq_one_letter_code
_entity_poly.pdbx_strand_id
1 'polypeptide(L)'
;MSFQVIKSRASRYIHKNTIINNQFDHTSFIKTMCNKWNLEGLTNRDKHANSFEQVFSSTKRKDAWPDIPEPIPNYEPKLEIKNYFHSPLNSLQKSMLHFIIGYAKQRGVSVDQYGNINIQTLGEAIPLLKEISTLFFSKSSD
;
A
#
# COMPACT_ATOMS: atom_id res chain seq x y z
N MET A 1 19.99 -12.69 -25.81
CA MET A 1 19.68 -12.98 -24.39
C MET A 1 18.18 -13.14 -24.27
N SER A 2 17.69 -14.34 -23.89
CA SER A 2 16.26 -14.59 -23.70
C SER A 2 15.95 -14.54 -22.21
N PHE A 3 15.07 -13.62 -21.80
CA PHE A 3 14.58 -13.54 -20.42
C PHE A 3 13.36 -14.44 -20.26
N GLN A 4 13.45 -15.45 -19.39
CA GLN A 4 12.32 -16.28 -19.01
C GLN A 4 11.71 -15.77 -17.71
N VAL A 5 10.38 -15.61 -17.71
CA VAL A 5 9.61 -15.13 -16.54
C VAL A 5 8.58 -16.20 -16.17
N ILE A 6 8.52 -16.56 -14.89
CA ILE A 6 7.50 -17.46 -14.35
C ILE A 6 6.15 -16.72 -14.35
N LYS A 7 5.14 -17.32 -14.99
CA LYS A 7 3.76 -16.83 -14.98
C LYS A 7 2.90 -17.80 -14.18
N SER A 8 2.32 -17.35 -13.06
CA SER A 8 1.37 -18.13 -12.26
C SER A 8 -0.05 -17.58 -12.41
N ARG A 9 -1.05 -18.47 -12.33
CA ARG A 9 -2.48 -18.11 -12.34
C ARG A 9 -3.25 -19.01 -11.40
N ALA A 10 -4.23 -18.44 -10.71
CA ALA A 10 -5.17 -19.17 -9.86
C ALA A 10 -6.60 -18.92 -10.34
N SER A 11 -7.34 -19.99 -10.67
CA SER A 11 -8.77 -19.93 -11.01
C SER A 11 -9.41 -21.31 -10.82
N ARG A 12 -10.70 -21.36 -10.46
CA ARG A 12 -11.48 -22.61 -10.40
C ARG A 12 -11.72 -23.26 -11.76
N TYR A 13 -11.49 -22.54 -12.85
CA TYR A 13 -11.59 -23.07 -14.21
C TYR A 13 -10.24 -23.54 -14.74
N ILE A 14 -9.19 -23.60 -13.91
CA ILE A 14 -7.87 -24.11 -14.31
C ILE A 14 -7.64 -25.45 -13.63
N HIS A 15 -7.14 -26.42 -14.39
CA HIS A 15 -6.78 -27.74 -13.90
C HIS A 15 -5.80 -27.66 -12.71
N LYS A 16 -6.04 -28.49 -11.69
CA LYS A 16 -5.22 -28.49 -10.48
C LYS A 16 -3.82 -29.02 -10.80
N ASN A 17 -2.80 -28.38 -10.24
CA ASN A 17 -1.39 -28.81 -10.34
C ASN A 17 -0.90 -28.97 -11.79
N THR A 18 -1.37 -28.12 -12.70
CA THR A 18 -1.00 -28.17 -14.11
C THR A 18 0.15 -27.23 -14.41
N ILE A 19 1.24 -27.77 -14.95
CA ILE A 19 2.38 -27.03 -15.46
C ILE A 19 2.28 -27.03 -16.98
N ILE A 20 2.36 -25.85 -17.60
CA ILE A 20 2.28 -25.69 -19.04
C ILE A 20 3.61 -25.13 -19.53
N ASN A 21 4.32 -25.93 -20.30
CA ASN A 21 5.67 -25.63 -20.80
C ASN A 21 5.68 -24.96 -22.17
N ASN A 22 4.52 -24.60 -22.72
CA ASN A 22 4.42 -23.90 -23.98
C ASN A 22 5.03 -22.49 -23.88
N GLN A 23 5.57 -22.00 -24.99
CA GLN A 23 6.11 -20.65 -25.07
C GLN A 23 4.99 -19.61 -25.10
N PHE A 24 4.99 -18.71 -24.12
CA PHE A 24 4.04 -17.61 -24.02
C PHE A 24 4.73 -16.28 -23.78
N ASP A 25 4.32 -15.28 -24.55
CA ASP A 25 4.80 -13.91 -24.42
C ASP A 25 3.95 -13.12 -23.42
N HIS A 26 4.38 -11.91 -23.10
CA HIS A 26 3.58 -11.00 -22.26
C HIS A 26 2.25 -10.64 -22.93
N THR A 27 2.21 -10.57 -24.27
CA THR A 27 1.00 -10.30 -25.05
C THR A 27 0.05 -11.49 -25.16
N SER A 28 0.48 -12.70 -24.80
CA SER A 28 -0.41 -13.87 -24.76
C SER A 28 -1.62 -13.66 -23.86
N PHE A 29 -1.49 -12.84 -22.81
CA PHE A 29 -2.63 -12.49 -21.95
C PHE A 29 -3.65 -11.64 -22.71
N ILE A 30 -3.20 -10.61 -23.41
CA ILE A 30 -4.06 -9.74 -24.23
C ILE A 30 -4.77 -10.58 -25.29
N LYS A 31 -4.04 -11.43 -26.02
CA LYS A 31 -4.64 -12.34 -27.00
C LYS A 31 -5.77 -13.19 -26.41
N THR A 32 -5.54 -13.76 -25.23
CA THR A 32 -6.55 -14.60 -24.54
C THR A 32 -7.79 -13.79 -24.18
N MET A 33 -7.62 -12.56 -23.71
CA MET A 33 -8.73 -11.66 -23.37
C MET A 33 -9.50 -11.27 -24.64
N CYS A 34 -8.79 -10.85 -25.69
CA CYS A 34 -9.41 -10.51 -26.98
C CYS A 34 -10.25 -11.67 -27.52
N ASN A 35 -9.71 -12.89 -27.54
CA ASN A 35 -10.46 -14.07 -27.98
C ASN A 35 -11.68 -14.34 -27.10
N LYS A 36 -11.55 -14.19 -25.77
CA LYS A 36 -12.66 -14.44 -24.81
C LYS A 36 -13.85 -13.50 -25.00
N TRP A 37 -13.63 -12.24 -25.35
CA TRP A 37 -14.69 -11.25 -25.58
C TRP A 37 -14.97 -10.97 -27.06
N ASN A 38 -14.42 -11.79 -27.97
CA ASN A 38 -14.53 -11.58 -29.42
C ASN A 38 -14.12 -10.17 -29.86
N LEU A 39 -13.00 -9.68 -29.31
CA LEU A 39 -12.40 -8.38 -29.63
C LEU A 39 -11.22 -8.57 -30.57
N GLU A 40 -10.94 -7.56 -31.37
CA GLU A 40 -9.72 -7.52 -32.18
C GLU A 40 -8.48 -7.28 -31.30
N GLY A 41 -7.33 -7.79 -31.75
CA GLY A 41 -6.04 -7.49 -31.12
C GLY A 41 -5.66 -6.02 -31.27
N LEU A 42 -5.04 -5.45 -30.24
CA LEU A 42 -4.65 -4.04 -30.17
C LEU A 42 -3.52 -3.70 -31.14
N THR A 43 -2.60 -4.63 -31.36
CA THR A 43 -1.42 -4.49 -32.21
C THR A 43 -1.13 -5.79 -32.94
N ASN A 44 -0.28 -5.74 -33.97
CA ASN A 44 0.18 -6.95 -34.65
C ASN A 44 0.90 -7.92 -33.70
N ARG A 45 1.54 -7.42 -32.62
CA ARG A 45 2.28 -8.27 -31.68
C ARG A 45 1.37 -9.19 -30.87
N ASP A 46 0.24 -8.69 -30.38
CA ASP A 46 -0.73 -9.52 -29.66
C ASP A 46 -1.57 -10.39 -30.60
N LYS A 47 -1.85 -9.93 -31.84
CA LYS A 47 -2.54 -10.75 -32.84
C LYS A 47 -1.84 -12.09 -33.12
N HIS A 48 -0.50 -12.08 -33.19
CA HIS A 48 0.33 -13.25 -33.46
C HIS A 48 0.77 -14.02 -32.19
N ALA A 49 0.43 -13.54 -31.00
CA ALA A 49 0.81 -14.22 -29.76
C ALA A 49 -0.02 -15.50 -29.54
N ASN A 50 0.55 -16.47 -28.81
CA ASN A 50 -0.18 -17.67 -28.39
C ASN A 50 -1.23 -17.33 -27.32
N SER A 51 -2.41 -17.98 -27.36
CA SER A 51 -3.48 -17.81 -26.35
C SER A 51 -3.32 -18.79 -25.18
N PHE A 52 -3.75 -18.37 -23.99
CA PHE A 52 -3.86 -19.19 -22.78
C PHE A 52 -5.21 -19.92 -22.68
N GLU A 53 -6.05 -19.93 -23.72
CA GLU A 53 -7.35 -20.62 -23.69
C GLU A 53 -7.25 -22.10 -23.29
N GLN A 54 -6.23 -22.80 -23.77
CA GLN A 54 -5.98 -24.20 -23.42
C GLN A 54 -5.76 -24.44 -21.91
N VAL A 55 -5.45 -23.39 -21.16
CA VAL A 55 -5.28 -23.47 -19.69
C VAL A 55 -6.65 -23.53 -18.99
N PHE A 56 -7.69 -22.98 -19.62
CA PHE A 56 -9.03 -22.92 -19.07
C PHE A 56 -9.85 -24.14 -19.47
N SER A 57 -10.51 -24.74 -18.49
CA SER A 57 -11.56 -25.73 -18.65
C SER A 57 -12.92 -25.05 -18.74
N SER A 58 -13.84 -25.63 -19.52
CA SER A 58 -15.26 -25.28 -19.50
C SER A 58 -15.94 -25.67 -18.19
N THR A 59 -15.35 -26.60 -17.42
CA THR A 59 -15.94 -27.12 -16.19
C THR A 59 -15.28 -26.48 -14.98
N LYS A 60 -16.11 -25.88 -14.11
CA LYS A 60 -15.67 -25.35 -12.82
C LYS A 60 -15.27 -26.50 -11.90
N ARG A 61 -14.08 -26.43 -11.32
CA ARG A 61 -13.67 -27.35 -10.27
C ARG A 61 -14.56 -27.22 -9.02
N LYS A 62 -14.85 -28.38 -8.41
CA LYS A 62 -15.69 -28.50 -7.21
C LYS A 62 -14.90 -28.53 -5.91
N ASP A 63 -13.57 -28.64 -5.97
CA ASP A 63 -12.76 -28.65 -4.75
C ASP A 63 -12.75 -27.28 -4.06
N ALA A 64 -12.56 -27.33 -2.74
CA ALA A 64 -12.44 -26.12 -1.93
C ALA A 64 -11.25 -25.28 -2.40
N TRP A 65 -11.33 -23.97 -2.18
CA TRP A 65 -10.15 -23.14 -2.34
C TRP A 65 -9.09 -23.58 -1.31
N PRO A 66 -7.80 -23.58 -1.68
CA PRO A 66 -6.76 -23.85 -0.71
C PRO A 66 -6.81 -22.79 0.38
N ASP A 67 -6.61 -23.21 1.63
CA ASP A 67 -6.38 -22.29 2.74
C ASP A 67 -5.06 -21.57 2.48
N ILE A 68 -5.14 -20.27 2.20
CA ILE A 68 -3.97 -19.41 2.04
C ILE A 68 -3.59 -19.00 3.47
N PRO A 69 -2.43 -19.44 4.00
CA PRO A 69 -2.02 -19.01 5.32
C PRO A 69 -1.90 -17.49 5.35
N GLU A 70 -2.19 -16.89 6.50
CA GLU A 70 -1.88 -15.47 6.68
C GLU A 70 -0.40 -15.24 6.36
N PRO A 71 -0.08 -14.21 5.57
CA PRO A 71 1.31 -13.93 5.27
C PRO A 71 2.00 -13.64 6.59
N ILE A 72 2.87 -14.54 7.04
CA ILE A 72 3.77 -14.26 8.16
C ILE A 72 4.75 -13.24 7.59
N PRO A 73 4.70 -11.96 8.04
CA PRO A 73 5.71 -11.03 7.60
C PRO A 73 7.04 -11.53 8.17
N ASN A 74 7.90 -12.08 7.32
CA ASN A 74 9.32 -12.28 7.63
C ASN A 74 10.08 -10.95 7.79
N TYR A 75 9.35 -9.84 7.79
CA TYR A 75 9.81 -8.59 8.33
C TYR A 75 9.67 -8.71 9.86
N GLU A 76 10.74 -9.12 10.54
CA GLU A 76 10.98 -8.49 11.83
C GLU A 76 10.97 -6.99 11.52
N PRO A 77 10.02 -6.20 12.04
CA PRO A 77 10.25 -4.79 12.04
C PRO A 77 11.49 -4.65 12.90
N LYS A 78 12.63 -4.46 12.24
CA LYS A 78 13.66 -3.58 12.73
C LYS A 78 12.94 -2.24 12.87
N LEU A 79 12.16 -2.10 13.93
CA LEU A 79 12.11 -0.91 14.73
C LEU A 79 13.57 -0.73 15.16
N GLU A 80 14.42 -0.32 14.21
CA GLU A 80 15.39 0.69 14.52
C GLU A 80 14.50 1.78 15.08
N ILE A 81 14.39 1.82 16.42
CA ILE A 81 13.90 2.97 17.13
C ILE A 81 14.97 4.02 16.83
N LYS A 82 14.96 4.53 15.59
CA LYS A 82 15.76 5.67 15.20
C LYS A 82 15.28 6.73 16.14
N ASN A 83 16.21 7.21 16.96
CA ASN A 83 15.90 8.24 17.91
C ASN A 83 15.61 9.52 17.11
N TYR A 84 14.34 9.70 16.73
CA TYR A 84 13.87 10.83 15.95
C TYR A 84 13.79 12.11 16.80
N PHE A 85 14.16 12.06 18.08
CA PHE A 85 14.10 13.22 18.98
C PHE A 85 14.87 14.43 18.44
N HIS A 86 16.00 14.19 17.77
CA HIS A 86 16.80 15.25 17.13
C HIS A 86 16.49 15.44 15.64
N SER A 87 15.54 14.68 15.08
CA SER A 87 15.20 14.81 13.67
C SER A 87 14.43 16.12 13.43
N PRO A 88 14.80 16.88 12.39
CA PRO A 88 14.12 18.11 12.08
C PRO A 88 12.68 17.83 11.63
N LEU A 89 11.76 18.73 12.00
CA LEU A 89 10.38 18.68 11.56
C LEU A 89 10.31 18.95 10.05
N ASN A 90 9.59 18.09 9.33
CA ASN A 90 9.29 18.33 7.93
C ASN A 90 8.21 19.44 7.80
N SER A 91 8.02 19.94 6.57
CA SER A 91 7.11 21.05 6.30
C SER A 91 5.66 20.76 6.71
N LEU A 92 5.19 19.52 6.55
CA LEU A 92 3.84 19.13 6.97
C LEU A 92 3.70 19.15 8.50
N GLN A 93 4.67 18.57 9.21
CA GLN A 93 4.69 18.52 10.67
C GLN A 93 4.71 19.94 11.27
N LYS A 94 5.48 20.86 10.67
CA LYS A 94 5.50 22.28 11.04
C LYS A 94 4.13 22.92 10.83
N SER A 95 3.53 22.75 9.65
CA SER A 95 2.20 23.31 9.34
C SER A 95 1.12 22.80 10.30
N MET A 96 1.12 21.50 10.62
CA MET A 96 0.20 20.92 11.59
C MET A 96 0.41 21.50 12.99
N LEU A 97 1.66 21.68 13.41
CA LEU A 97 1.99 22.27 14.71
C LEU A 97 1.51 23.72 14.80
N HIS A 98 1.73 24.53 13.76
CA HIS A 98 1.23 25.90 13.69
C HIS A 98 -0.30 25.96 13.77
N PHE A 99 -0.99 25.05 13.07
CA PHE A 99 -2.45 24.96 13.15
C PHE A 99 -2.93 24.66 14.58
N ILE A 100 -2.34 23.67 15.24
CA ILE A 100 -2.69 23.27 16.61
C ILE A 100 -2.45 24.41 17.60
N ILE A 101 -1.31 25.11 17.51
CA ILE A 101 -0.99 26.26 18.36
C ILE A 101 -1.99 27.41 18.12
N GLY A 102 -2.28 27.72 16.85
CA GLY A 102 -3.25 28.76 16.49
C GLY A 102 -4.65 28.44 17.02
N TYR A 103 -5.08 27.20 16.88
CA TYR A 103 -6.36 26.72 17.40
C TYR A 103 -6.43 26.77 18.94
N ALA A 104 -5.35 26.40 19.63
CA ALA A 104 -5.25 26.48 21.09
C ALA A 104 -5.37 27.92 21.60
N LYS A 105 -4.68 28.88 20.95
CA LYS A 105 -4.78 30.32 21.28
C LYS A 105 -6.20 30.84 21.12
N GLN A 106 -6.92 30.44 20.06
CA GLN A 106 -8.32 30.82 19.86
C GLN A 106 -9.23 30.35 21.01
N ARG A 107 -8.91 29.24 21.65
CA ARG A 107 -9.65 28.67 22.79
C ARG A 107 -9.23 29.25 24.16
N GLY A 108 -8.37 30.28 24.16
CA GLY A 108 -7.88 30.93 25.38
C GLY A 108 -6.86 30.09 26.16
N VAL A 109 -6.24 29.10 25.53
CA VAL A 109 -5.10 28.40 26.10
C VAL A 109 -3.87 29.30 25.95
N SER A 110 -3.24 29.69 27.05
CA SER A 110 -1.97 30.42 27.02
C SER A 110 -0.88 29.44 26.57
N VAL A 111 -0.40 29.64 25.35
CA VAL A 111 0.72 28.88 24.75
C VAL A 111 1.96 29.78 24.68
N ASP A 112 2.03 30.79 25.55
CA ASP A 112 2.94 31.93 25.44
C ASP A 112 4.41 31.53 25.62
N GLN A 113 4.65 30.38 26.26
CA GLN A 113 5.97 29.78 26.37
C GLN A 113 6.48 29.17 25.05
N TYR A 114 5.60 28.90 24.07
CA TYR A 114 5.95 28.25 22.81
C TYR A 114 5.60 29.07 21.57
N GLY A 115 4.88 30.17 21.73
CA GLY A 115 4.46 31.06 20.65
C GLY A 115 5.60 31.83 19.95
N ASN A 116 6.82 31.77 20.49
CA ASN A 116 8.01 32.44 19.95
C ASN A 116 9.21 31.51 19.77
N ILE A 117 9.03 30.19 19.89
CA ILE A 117 10.13 29.24 19.78
C ILE A 117 10.14 28.68 18.36
N ASN A 118 11.28 28.83 17.73
CA ASN A 118 11.66 28.22 16.47
C ASN A 118 11.76 26.69 16.64
N ILE A 119 10.63 26.00 16.82
CA ILE A 119 10.59 24.54 17.03
C ILE A 119 11.09 23.88 15.73
N GLN A 120 12.26 23.28 15.82
CA GLN A 120 12.91 22.67 14.66
C GLN A 120 12.89 21.16 14.72
N THR A 121 12.78 20.54 15.90
CA THR A 121 12.91 19.09 16.05
C THR A 121 11.66 18.42 16.62
N LEU A 122 11.51 17.12 16.39
CA LEU A 122 10.41 16.33 16.97
C LEU A 122 10.48 16.28 18.50
N GLY A 123 11.68 16.25 19.09
CA GLY A 123 11.87 16.24 20.53
C GLY A 123 11.36 17.50 21.22
N GLU A 124 11.45 18.65 20.56
CA GLU A 124 10.88 19.92 21.03
C GLU A 124 9.36 19.97 20.85
N ALA A 125 8.82 19.34 19.79
CA ALA A 125 7.38 19.38 19.48
C ALA A 125 6.54 18.44 20.38
N ILE A 126 7.09 17.30 20.81
CA ILE A 126 6.34 16.29 21.57
C ILE A 126 5.83 16.80 22.93
N PRO A 127 6.65 17.47 23.77
CA PRO A 127 6.17 18.02 25.05
C PRO A 127 5.01 19.00 24.87
N LEU A 128 5.11 19.87 23.86
CA LEU A 128 4.07 20.85 23.54
C LEU A 128 2.76 20.17 23.12
N LEU A 129 2.81 19.17 22.24
CA LEU A 129 1.63 18.42 21.84
C LEU A 129 0.96 17.71 23.02
N LYS A 130 1.76 17.22 23.98
CA LYS A 130 1.27 16.57 25.20
C LYS A 130 0.61 17.56 26.17
N GLU A 131 1.19 18.75 26.32
CA GLU A 131 0.63 19.81 27.15
C GLU A 131 -0.70 20.31 26.57
N ILE A 132 -0.71 20.62 25.27
CA ILE A 132 -1.92 21.02 24.55
C ILE A 132 -3.00 19.94 24.63
N SER A 133 -2.66 18.67 24.38
CA SER A 133 -3.65 17.59 24.45
C SER A 133 -4.23 17.44 25.86
N THR A 134 -3.42 17.50 26.90
CA THR A 134 -3.88 17.42 28.29
C THR A 134 -4.87 18.55 28.60
N LEU A 135 -4.57 19.78 28.18
CA LEU A 135 -5.44 20.95 28.37
C LEU A 135 -6.74 20.87 27.55
N PHE A 136 -6.70 20.27 26.36
CA PHE A 136 -7.90 20.06 25.54
C PHE A 136 -8.83 18.99 26.11
N PHE A 137 -8.28 17.87 26.57
CA PHE A 137 -9.07 16.74 27.08
C PHE A 137 -9.50 16.90 28.55
N SER A 138 -8.87 17.79 29.32
CA SER A 138 -9.32 18.11 30.70
C SER A 138 -10.50 19.07 30.72
N LYS A 139 -10.76 19.81 29.64
CA LYS A 139 -11.79 20.86 29.57
C LYS A 139 -13.12 20.40 28.92
N SER A 140 -13.26 19.11 28.60
CA SER A 140 -14.45 18.55 27.93
C SER A 140 -15.41 17.81 28.89
N SER A 141 -15.34 18.08 30.19
CA SER A 141 -16.21 17.46 31.22
C SER A 141 -17.25 18.40 31.81
N ASP A 142 -17.50 19.56 31.19
CA ASP A 142 -18.65 20.44 31.46
C ASP A 142 -19.55 20.56 30.23
#